data_AF-A0A7J9LKF8-F1
#
_entry.id   AF-A0A7J9LKF8-F1
#
_cell.length_a   1.000
_cell.length_b   1.000
_cell.length_c   1.000
_cell.angle_alpha   90.00
_cell.angle_beta   90.00
_cell.angle_gamma   90.00
#
_symmetry.space_group_name_H-M   'P 1'
#
loop_
_entity.id
_entity.type
_entity.pdbx_description
1 polymer ?
#
loop_
_entity_poly.entity_id
_entity_poly.type
_entity_poly.pdbx_seq_one_letter_code
_entity_poly.pdbx_strand_id
1 'polypeptide(L)' 'LNEPNRQSPLAVPPKAGNWIQLNSGRALKESTCSVFDAELWDIFEGVAIAIDKGFDRVFIIPYSQETIQAIQ' A
#
# COMPACT_ATOMS: atom_id res chain seq x y z
N LEU A 1 -41.32 -14.71 22.10
CA LEU A 1 -39.94 -14.20 22.25
C LEU A 1 -39.40 -13.99 20.84
N ASN A 2 -39.43 -12.75 20.35
CA ASN A 2 -38.90 -12.38 19.04
C ASN A 2 -37.41 -12.08 19.22
N GLU A 3 -36.53 -12.92 18.68
CA GLU A 3 -35.11 -12.60 18.59
C GLU A 3 -34.91 -11.49 17.55
N PRO A 4 -34.14 -10.42 17.85
CA PRO A 4 -33.84 -9.41 16.86
C PRO A 4 -32.92 -10.01 15.81
N ASN A 5 -33.38 -9.97 14.57
CA ASN A 5 -32.66 -10.31 13.35
C ASN A 5 -31.25 -9.67 13.39
N ARG A 6 -30.23 -10.44 13.79
CA ARG A 6 -28.82 -10.03 13.66
C ARG A 6 -28.45 -10.13 12.18
N GLN A 7 -28.90 -9.17 11.39
CA GLN A 7 -28.29 -8.91 10.09
C GLN A 7 -26.85 -8.47 10.38
N SER A 8 -25.92 -9.39 10.15
CA SER A 8 -24.50 -9.06 10.08
C SER A 8 -24.33 -7.95 9.04
N PRO A 9 -23.46 -6.94 9.26
CA PRO A 9 -23.19 -5.95 8.25
C PRO A 9 -22.79 -6.70 6.97
N LEU A 10 -23.57 -6.52 5.90
CA LEU A 10 -23.15 -6.97 4.58
C LEU A 10 -21.78 -6.36 4.35
N ALA A 11 -20.74 -7.21 4.29
CA ALA A 11 -19.40 -6.79 3.93
C ALA A 11 -19.53 -6.07 2.59
N VAL A 12 -19.42 -4.74 2.61
CA VAL A 12 -19.43 -3.94 1.39
C VAL A 12 -18.23 -4.44 0.60
N PRO A 13 -18.42 -5.02 -0.59
CA PRO A 13 -17.30 -5.44 -1.40
C PRO A 13 -16.41 -4.21 -1.61
N PRO A 14 -15.07 -4.32 -1.42
CA PRO A 14 -14.17 -3.20 -1.67
C PRO A 14 -14.50 -2.67 -3.07
N LYS A 15 -14.77 -1.37 -3.13
CA LYS A 15 -15.19 -0.69 -4.35
C LYS A 15 -14.04 -0.88 -5.36
N ALA A 16 -14.18 -1.83 -6.27
CA ALA A 16 -13.11 -2.19 -7.20
C ALA A 16 -12.67 -0.94 -7.96
N GLY A 17 -11.38 -0.58 -7.84
CA GLY A 17 -10.82 0.58 -8.54
C GLY A 17 -10.47 1.80 -7.67
N ASN A 18 -10.21 1.61 -6.38
CA ASN A 18 -9.56 2.63 -5.57
C ASN A 18 -8.05 2.56 -5.81
N TRP A 19 -7.53 3.48 -6.63
CA TRP A 19 -6.12 3.59 -6.95
C TRP A 19 -5.41 4.60 -6.04
N ILE A 20 -4.16 4.28 -5.69
CA ILE A 20 -3.21 5.24 -5.13
C ILE A 20 -1.87 5.13 -5.85
N GLN A 21 -1.21 6.27 -6.04
CA GLN A 21 0.16 6.34 -6.53
C GLN A 21 1.13 6.51 -5.35
N LEU A 22 2.12 5.64 -5.27
CA LEU A 22 3.24 5.75 -4.35
C LEU A 22 4.47 6.25 -5.12
N ASN A 23 5.04 7.35 -4.63
CA ASN A 23 6.31 7.87 -5.13
C ASN A 23 7.39 7.54 -4.10
N SER A 24 8.27 6.58 -4.39
CA SER A 24 9.39 6.27 -3.51
C SER A 24 10.49 7.34 -3.62
N GLY A 25 11.30 7.50 -2.58
CA GLY A 25 12.50 8.33 -2.64
C GLY A 25 12.41 9.70 -1.94
N ARG A 26 11.34 10.00 -1.20
CA ARG A 26 11.33 11.19 -0.32
C ARG A 26 12.16 11.01 0.95
N ALA A 27 12.29 9.78 1.45
CA ALA A 27 12.99 9.48 2.71
C ALA A 27 14.51 9.29 2.57
N LEU A 28 15.04 9.29 1.34
CA LEU A 28 16.46 9.02 1.05
C LEU A 28 17.45 10.04 1.61
N LYS A 29 16.98 11.18 2.14
CA LYS A 29 17.87 12.22 2.69
C LYS A 29 18.44 11.93 4.08
N GLU A 30 17.83 11.02 4.86
CA GLU A 30 18.17 10.82 6.28
C GLU A 30 18.46 9.36 6.67
N SER A 31 18.47 8.43 5.71
CA SER A 31 18.68 7.00 6.01
C SER A 31 20.16 6.62 6.09
N THR A 32 20.51 5.80 7.09
CA THR A 32 21.82 5.14 7.24
C THR A 32 21.93 3.80 6.49
N CYS A 33 20.84 3.35 5.84
CA CYS A 33 20.80 2.16 5.00
C CYS A 33 21.07 2.49 3.52
N SER A 34 21.22 1.45 2.69
CA SER A 34 21.42 1.64 1.25
C SER A 34 20.20 2.33 0.62
N VAL A 35 20.43 3.05 -0.49
CA VAL A 35 19.34 3.70 -1.25
C VAL A 35 18.27 2.68 -1.65
N PHE A 36 18.68 1.46 -2.00
CA PHE A 36 17.80 0.36 -2.35
C PHE A 36 16.94 -0.10 -1.17
N ASP A 37 17.53 -0.32 0.01
CA ASP A 37 16.78 -0.75 1.20
C ASP A 37 15.77 0.30 1.67
N ALA A 38 16.18 1.57 1.67
CA ALA A 38 15.30 2.69 1.99
C ALA A 38 14.12 2.78 1.02
N GLU A 39 14.38 2.58 -0.27
CA GLU A 39 13.35 2.62 -1.29
C GLU A 39 12.34 1.48 -1.16
N LEU A 40 12.81 0.25 -0.90
CA LEU A 40 11.94 -0.89 -0.63
C LEU A 40 11.08 -0.67 0.61
N TRP A 41 11.67 -0.10 1.67
CA TRP A 41 10.93 0.20 2.89
C TRP A 41 9.79 1.22 2.64
N ASP A 42 10.08 2.33 1.94
CA ASP A 42 9.08 3.32 1.54
C ASP A 42 7.91 2.68 0.77
N ILE A 43 8.23 1.74 -0.15
CA ILE A 43 7.23 1.01 -0.93
C ILE A 43 6.36 0.13 -0.02
N PHE A 44 6.96 -0.67 0.86
CA PHE A 44 6.22 -1.55 1.76
C PHE A 44 5.35 -0.77 2.75
N GLU A 45 5.87 0.31 3.32
CA GLU A 45 5.10 1.19 4.20
C GLU A 45 3.91 1.81 3.45
N GLY A 46 4.15 2.33 2.24
CA GLY A 46 3.09 2.91 1.41
C GLY A 46 2.00 1.91 1.03
N VAL A 47 2.37 0.66 0.72
CA VAL A 47 1.41 -0.43 0.44
C VAL A 47 0.62 -0.80 1.69
N ALA A 48 1.25 -0.90 2.85
CA ALA A 48 0.56 -1.19 4.11
C ALA A 48 -0.48 -0.11 4.44
N ILE A 49 -0.11 1.17 4.29
CA ILE A 49 -1.03 2.31 4.45
C ILE A 49 -2.17 2.27 3.42
N ALA A 50 -1.87 1.91 2.17
CA ALA A 50 -2.88 1.80 1.12
C ALA A 50 -3.95 0.74 1.47
N ILE A 51 -3.52 -0.42 1.95
CA ILE A 51 -4.41 -1.51 2.40
C ILE A 51 -5.27 -1.04 3.58
N ASP A 52 -4.66 -0.41 4.59
CA ASP A 52 -5.38 0.11 5.76
C ASP A 52 -6.46 1.14 5.38
N LYS A 53 -6.18 1.96 4.36
CA LYS A 53 -7.12 2.94 3.80
C LYS A 53 -8.15 2.36 2.82
N GLY A 54 -8.10 1.05 2.56
CA GLY A 54 -9.05 0.37 1.68
C GLY A 54 -8.80 0.59 0.18
N PHE A 55 -7.56 0.90 -0.22
CA PHE A 55 -7.14 0.84 -1.61
C PHE A 55 -6.85 -0.61 -2.00
N ASP A 56 -7.41 -1.04 -3.13
CA ASP A 56 -7.22 -2.39 -3.67
C ASP A 56 -6.11 -2.46 -4.72
N ARG A 57 -5.62 -1.29 -5.19
CA ARG A 57 -4.62 -1.19 -6.25
C ARG A 57 -3.63 -0.06 -5.99
N VAL A 58 -2.37 -0.34 -6.30
CA VAL A 58 -1.25 0.58 -6.06
C VAL A 58 -0.45 0.71 -7.35
N PHE A 59 -0.13 1.94 -7.74
CA PHE A 59 0.83 2.23 -8.79
C PHE A 59 2.12 2.76 -8.16
N ILE A 60 3.22 2.03 -8.33
CA ILE A 60 4.51 2.35 -7.72
C ILE A 60 5.40 2.99 -8.79
N ILE A 61 5.93 4.19 -8.49
CA ILE A 61 6.99 4.81 -9.29
C ILE A 61 8.31 4.67 -8.51
N PRO A 62 9.13 3.66 -8.85
CA PRO A 62 10.43 3.49 -8.23
C PRO A 62 11.43 4.54 -8.72
N TYR A 63 12.35 4.91 -7.84
CA TYR A 63 13.50 5.76 -8.06
C TYR A 63 14.65 5.02 -8.76
N SER A 64 14.86 3.73 -8.48
CA SER A 64 15.99 2.96 -9.02
C SER A 64 15.57 1.77 -9.90
N GLN A 65 16.43 1.43 -10.87
CA GLN A 65 16.26 0.24 -11.72
C GLN A 65 16.40 -1.07 -10.93
N GLU A 66 17.24 -1.07 -9.91
CA GLU A 66 17.42 -2.22 -9.01
C GLU A 66 16.10 -2.54 -8.30
N THR A 67 15.38 -1.52 -7.81
CA THR A 67 14.05 -1.68 -7.21
C THR A 67 13.02 -2.20 -8.20
N ILE A 68 13.04 -1.74 -9.46
CA ILE A 68 12.17 -2.29 -10.52
C ILE A 68 12.38 -3.79 -10.67
N GLN A 69 13.63 -4.25 -10.73
CA GLN A 69 13.96 -5.65 -10.89
C GLN A 69 13.59 -6.50 -9.66
N ALA A 70 13.61 -5.91 -8.47
CA ALA A 70 13.34 -6.62 -7.23
C ALA A 70 11.83 -6.88 -6.98
N ILE A 71 10.95 -6.04 -7.54
CA ILE A 71 9.49 -6.08 -7.26
C ILE A 71 8.65 -6.65 -8.41
N GLN A 72 9.27 -6.95 -9.56
CA GLN A 72 8.64 -7.58 -10.73
C GLN A 72 8.66 -9.11 -10.65
#